data_AF-A0A1H1PKC7-F1
#
_entry.id   AF-A0A1H1PKC7-F1
#
_cell.length_a   1.000
_cell.length_b   1.000
_cell.length_c   1.000
_cell.angle_alpha   90.00
_cell.angle_beta   90.00
_cell.angle_gamma   90.00
#
_symmetry.space_group_name_H-M   'P 1'
#
loop_
_entity.id
_entity.type
_entity.pdbx_description
1 polymer ?
#
loop_
_entity_poly.entity_id
_entity_poly.type
_entity_poly.pdbx_seq_one_letter_code
_entity_poly.pdbx_strand_id
1 'polypeptide(L)'
;MPQKSSLHVAERCRVVIDNDWSGDPDGLVALAHHLLSPANRVVAVTSSHISPMFQAPTSAADGARLAEELIALMSLPLPPRVWAGSESSYDADRGVEVPSAAAEAIVVEARRADALPLFLVCGGPLTNVAQALRHAPDIAATLTLVWIGGTVDPAAPEYNRDTDPDAAEFVLGHAELSVLQFPAETYRRCTYSVAELEHDLGGSGPLGAWLWERFVALPIPDFIELADNWPLGDSPSVLITALSDLSSAYDEAPAVPGRAERRVYRDIDFRLIVGDMLAKLRLHERRGPGARRLV
;
A
#
# COMPACT_ATOMS: atom_id res chain seq x y z
N MET A 1 23.74 -25.27 -22.98
CA MET A 1 22.45 -24.57 -22.74
C MET A 1 22.72 -23.44 -21.77
N PRO A 2 22.18 -22.22 -21.95
CA PRO A 2 22.33 -21.18 -20.94
C PRO A 2 21.67 -21.67 -19.65
N GLN A 3 22.44 -21.67 -18.56
CA GLN A 3 21.99 -22.11 -17.26
C GLN A 3 20.99 -21.09 -16.73
N LYS A 4 19.71 -21.48 -16.56
CA LYS A 4 18.71 -20.62 -15.91
C LYS A 4 19.19 -20.31 -14.49
N SER A 5 19.52 -19.05 -14.23
CA SER A 5 19.98 -18.58 -12.92
C SER A 5 18.82 -18.23 -11.96
N SER A 6 17.58 -18.22 -12.45
CA SER A 6 16.37 -18.00 -11.64
C SER A 6 15.10 -18.57 -12.28
N LEU A 7 14.05 -18.74 -11.46
CA LEU A 7 12.69 -18.99 -11.93
C LEU A 7 12.14 -17.74 -12.65
N HIS A 8 11.29 -17.97 -13.66
CA HIS A 8 10.57 -16.90 -14.34
C HIS A 8 9.25 -16.62 -13.61
N VAL A 9 9.06 -15.38 -13.16
CA VAL A 9 7.81 -14.88 -12.59
C VAL A 9 7.28 -13.81 -13.54
N ALA A 10 6.10 -14.06 -14.13
CA ALA A 10 5.46 -13.11 -15.04
C ALA A 10 4.77 -11.98 -14.25
N GLU A 11 4.64 -10.82 -14.89
CA GLU A 11 3.74 -9.77 -14.41
C GLU A 11 2.30 -10.30 -14.36
N ARG A 12 1.59 -9.98 -13.28
CA ARG A 12 0.23 -10.44 -13.00
C ARG A 12 -0.76 -9.29 -12.97
N CYS A 13 -0.30 -8.10 -12.60
CA CYS A 13 -1.16 -6.92 -12.48
C CYS A 13 -0.40 -5.61 -12.62
N ARG A 14 -1.17 -4.56 -12.87
CA ARG A 14 -0.77 -3.17 -12.64
C ARG A 14 -1.18 -2.77 -11.24
N VAL A 15 -0.36 -1.95 -10.59
CA VAL A 15 -0.60 -1.50 -9.22
C VAL A 15 -0.43 0.00 -9.12
N VAL A 16 -1.44 0.70 -8.60
CA VAL A 16 -1.28 2.02 -7.98
C VAL A 16 -1.20 1.79 -6.48
N ILE A 17 -0.24 2.43 -5.81
CA ILE A 17 -0.06 2.29 -4.37
C ILE A 17 -0.25 3.66 -3.73
N ASP A 18 -1.25 3.77 -2.88
CA ASP A 18 -1.61 4.96 -2.11
C ASP A 18 -1.30 4.72 -0.63
N ASN A 19 -0.64 5.69 0.01
CA ASN A 19 -0.35 5.62 1.43
C ASN A 19 0.00 7.00 1.99
N ASP A 20 -0.10 7.18 3.30
CA ASP A 20 0.39 8.33 4.04
C ASP A 20 1.86 8.12 4.44
N TRP A 21 2.78 8.13 3.47
CA TRP A 21 4.20 7.71 3.61
C TRP A 21 5.01 8.40 4.72
N SER A 22 4.52 9.51 5.27
CA SER A 22 5.11 10.24 6.40
C SER A 22 4.55 9.84 7.77
N GLY A 23 3.59 8.90 7.81
CA GLY A 23 3.00 8.30 8.99
C GLY A 23 3.81 7.11 9.50
N ASP A 24 3.17 5.94 9.67
CA ASP A 24 3.86 4.72 10.09
C ASP A 24 4.86 4.26 8.99
N PRO A 25 6.13 3.97 9.33
CA PRO A 25 7.13 3.55 8.35
C PRO A 25 6.85 2.21 7.68
N ASP A 26 5.92 1.39 8.16
CA ASP A 26 5.56 0.11 7.55
C ASP A 26 5.03 0.26 6.11
N GLY A 27 4.36 1.37 5.79
CA GLY A 27 3.96 1.70 4.43
C GLY A 27 5.14 1.74 3.47
N LEU A 28 6.26 2.36 3.86
CA LEU A 28 7.49 2.41 3.06
C LEU A 28 8.10 1.01 2.88
N VAL A 29 7.99 0.14 3.89
CA VAL A 29 8.43 -1.26 3.81
C VAL A 29 7.58 -2.02 2.77
N ALA A 30 6.25 -1.85 2.80
CA ALA A 30 5.34 -2.43 1.82
C ALA A 30 5.62 -1.90 0.40
N LEU A 31 5.88 -0.60 0.24
CA LEU A 31 6.26 0.00 -1.05
C LEU A 31 7.51 -0.64 -1.64
N ALA A 32 8.58 -0.79 -0.84
CA ALA A 32 9.79 -1.49 -1.26
C ALA A 32 9.47 -2.93 -1.71
N HIS A 33 8.60 -3.64 -0.97
CA HIS A 33 8.20 -5.00 -1.31
C HIS A 33 7.45 -5.06 -2.65
N HIS A 34 6.49 -4.16 -2.88
CA HIS A 34 5.80 -4.07 -4.17
C HIS A 34 6.75 -3.77 -5.33
N LEU A 35 7.66 -2.80 -5.17
CA LEU A 35 8.62 -2.39 -6.20
C LEU A 35 9.65 -3.49 -6.53
N LEU A 36 10.01 -4.33 -5.55
CA LEU A 36 10.89 -5.48 -5.78
C LEU A 36 10.17 -6.70 -6.35
N SER A 37 8.83 -6.69 -6.44
CA SER A 37 8.03 -7.83 -6.86
C SER A 37 7.87 -7.92 -8.39
N PRO A 38 8.46 -8.93 -9.07
CA PRO A 38 8.30 -9.11 -10.53
C PRO A 38 6.86 -9.22 -11.02
N ALA A 39 5.98 -9.75 -10.19
CA ALA A 39 4.57 -9.92 -10.52
C ALA A 39 3.81 -8.58 -10.60
N ASN A 40 4.37 -7.51 -10.02
CA ASN A 40 3.75 -6.20 -9.97
C ASN A 40 4.37 -5.29 -11.03
N ARG A 41 3.53 -4.69 -11.87
CA ARG A 41 3.87 -3.47 -12.61
C ARG A 41 3.33 -2.27 -11.82
N VAL A 42 4.16 -1.69 -10.95
CA VAL A 42 3.77 -0.47 -10.22
C VAL A 42 3.75 0.70 -11.20
N VAL A 43 2.57 1.26 -11.46
CA VAL A 43 2.35 2.28 -12.50
C VAL A 43 2.27 3.70 -11.93
N ALA A 44 1.85 3.85 -10.68
CA ALA A 44 1.88 5.12 -9.96
C ALA A 44 2.00 4.86 -8.45
N VAL A 45 2.55 5.85 -7.75
CA VAL A 45 2.53 5.94 -6.29
C VAL A 45 1.83 7.24 -5.94
N THR A 46 0.89 7.21 -5.01
CA THR A 46 0.14 8.38 -4.56
C THR A 46 0.34 8.57 -3.06
N SER A 47 0.37 9.82 -2.61
CA SER A 47 0.53 10.15 -1.20
C SER A 47 -0.76 10.72 -0.64
N SER A 48 -1.19 10.17 0.49
CA SER A 48 -2.30 10.68 1.30
C SER A 48 -1.78 11.55 2.45
N HIS A 49 -2.66 12.35 3.04
CA HIS A 49 -2.35 13.08 4.26
C HIS A 49 -2.40 12.13 5.48
N ILE A 50 -1.74 12.51 6.55
CA ILE A 50 -1.82 11.81 7.84
C ILE A 50 -2.96 12.35 8.70
N SER A 51 -3.32 11.63 9.77
CA SER A 51 -4.19 12.16 10.81
C SER A 51 -3.58 13.36 11.52
N PRO A 52 -4.31 14.47 11.72
CA PRO A 52 -3.86 15.63 12.50
C PRO A 52 -3.52 15.31 13.97
N MET A 53 -3.88 14.13 14.46
CA MET A 53 -3.53 13.64 15.80
C MET A 53 -2.01 13.53 15.99
N PHE A 54 -1.27 13.23 14.92
CA PHE A 54 0.18 13.20 14.93
C PHE A 54 0.69 14.63 14.64
N GLN A 55 1.06 15.34 15.71
CA GLN A 55 1.34 16.79 15.74
C GLN A 55 2.56 17.26 14.90
N ALA A 56 3.15 16.38 14.09
CA ALA A 56 4.21 16.75 13.16
C ALA A 56 3.57 17.40 11.91
N PRO A 57 4.14 18.49 11.36
CA PRO A 57 3.67 19.07 10.12
C PRO A 57 4.09 18.16 8.96
N THR A 58 3.38 17.06 8.75
CA THR A 58 3.63 16.18 7.60
C THR A 58 2.44 16.25 6.67
N SER A 59 2.72 16.75 5.47
CA SER A 59 1.79 16.88 4.36
C SER A 59 1.79 15.64 3.46
N ALA A 60 0.79 15.49 2.61
CA ALA A 60 0.84 14.53 1.51
C ALA A 60 2.05 14.81 0.59
N ALA A 61 2.47 16.07 0.45
CA ALA A 61 3.71 16.40 -0.24
C ALA A 61 4.97 15.87 0.48
N ASP A 62 5.03 15.89 1.81
CA ASP A 62 6.16 15.33 2.56
C ASP A 62 6.23 13.80 2.45
N GLY A 63 5.07 13.14 2.52
CA GLY A 63 4.98 11.71 2.23
C GLY A 63 5.45 11.37 0.81
N ALA A 64 5.02 12.14 -0.19
CA ALA A 64 5.48 11.95 -1.57
C ALA A 64 7.02 12.04 -1.69
N ARG A 65 7.66 12.99 -0.99
CA ARG A 65 9.14 13.10 -0.97
C ARG A 65 9.80 11.85 -0.38
N LEU A 66 9.27 11.28 0.69
CA LEU A 66 9.81 10.04 1.28
C LEU A 66 9.69 8.85 0.34
N ALA A 67 8.56 8.72 -0.36
CA ALA A 67 8.39 7.69 -1.38
C ALA A 67 9.37 7.88 -2.56
N GLU A 68 9.59 9.11 -3.00
CA GLU A 68 10.58 9.44 -4.04
C GLU A 68 12.01 9.09 -3.60
N GLU A 69 12.38 9.41 -2.36
CA GLU A 69 13.69 9.05 -1.78
C GLU A 69 13.89 7.53 -1.77
N LEU A 70 12.90 6.76 -1.34
CA LEU A 70 12.93 5.30 -1.36
C LEU A 70 13.12 4.77 -2.80
N ILE A 71 12.32 5.27 -3.76
CA ILE A 71 12.39 4.85 -5.16
C ILE A 71 13.77 5.17 -5.76
N ALA A 72 14.35 6.32 -5.41
CA ALA A 72 15.68 6.73 -5.86
C ALA A 72 16.76 5.77 -5.35
N LEU A 73 16.70 5.37 -4.07
CA LEU A 73 17.65 4.41 -3.48
C LEU A 73 17.64 3.06 -4.21
N MET A 74 16.47 2.64 -4.71
CA MET A 74 16.31 1.38 -5.41
C MET A 74 16.88 1.39 -6.85
N SER A 75 17.18 2.55 -7.42
CA SER A 75 17.77 2.68 -8.76
C SER A 75 17.05 1.84 -9.83
N LEU A 76 15.71 1.86 -9.81
CA LEU A 76 14.88 1.06 -10.70
C LEU A 76 15.05 1.52 -12.16
N PRO A 77 15.05 0.59 -13.15
CA PRO A 77 15.15 0.97 -14.56
C PRO A 77 13.97 1.83 -15.05
N LEU A 78 12.79 1.58 -14.49
CA LEU A 78 11.53 2.26 -14.81
C LEU A 78 10.82 2.57 -13.48
N PRO A 79 11.24 3.62 -12.76
CA PRO A 79 10.59 4.01 -11.51
C PRO A 79 9.18 4.57 -11.80
N PRO A 80 8.16 4.24 -10.99
CA PRO A 80 6.87 4.90 -11.08
C PRO A 80 6.99 6.37 -10.68
N ARG A 81 6.06 7.19 -11.15
CA ARG A 81 5.91 8.58 -10.67
C ARG A 81 5.17 8.59 -9.34
N VAL A 82 5.57 9.52 -8.47
CA VAL A 82 4.89 9.81 -7.21
C VAL A 82 4.04 11.05 -7.38
N TRP A 83 2.83 11.03 -6.83
CA TRP A 83 1.87 12.15 -6.91
C TRP A 83 1.35 12.47 -5.51
N ALA A 84 1.59 13.71 -5.07
CA ALA A 84 0.98 14.20 -3.83
C ALA A 84 -0.53 14.36 -3.99
N GLY A 85 -1.28 13.94 -2.97
CA GLY A 85 -2.73 13.99 -2.93
C GLY A 85 -3.28 15.21 -2.21
N SER A 86 -4.48 15.04 -1.65
CA SER A 86 -5.13 16.07 -0.86
C SER A 86 -4.43 16.28 0.47
N GLU A 87 -4.31 17.54 0.90
CA GLU A 87 -3.80 17.92 2.23
C GLU A 87 -4.90 17.94 3.31
N SER A 88 -6.14 17.72 2.90
CA SER A 88 -7.32 17.71 3.78
C SER A 88 -8.20 16.51 3.49
N SER A 89 -8.90 16.06 4.54
CA SER A 89 -9.94 15.03 4.44
C SER A 89 -10.99 15.39 3.40
N TYR A 90 -11.62 14.36 2.86
CA TYR A 90 -12.72 14.43 1.94
C TYR A 90 -13.94 15.04 2.63
N ASP A 91 -14.59 15.98 1.94
CA ASP A 91 -15.83 16.59 2.42
C ASP A 91 -16.97 16.14 1.49
N ALA A 92 -17.89 15.34 2.03
CA ALA A 92 -19.04 14.79 1.32
C ALA A 92 -20.02 15.87 0.83
N ASP A 93 -20.12 16.98 1.57
CA ASP A 93 -21.07 18.08 1.34
C ASP A 93 -20.50 19.18 0.44
N ARG A 94 -19.17 19.21 0.27
CA ARG A 94 -18.51 20.13 -0.66
C ARG A 94 -18.86 19.76 -2.10
N GLY A 95 -19.17 20.79 -2.90
CA GLY A 95 -19.39 20.64 -4.34
C GLY A 95 -18.16 20.07 -5.07
N VAL A 96 -18.28 19.92 -6.40
CA VAL A 96 -17.20 19.33 -7.22
C VAL A 96 -15.90 20.15 -7.07
N GLU A 97 -14.93 19.58 -6.36
CA GLU A 97 -13.59 20.12 -6.20
C GLU A 97 -12.71 19.68 -7.38
N VAL A 98 -11.69 20.49 -7.69
CA VAL A 98 -10.65 20.08 -8.62
C VAL A 98 -9.94 18.87 -8.02
N PRO A 99 -9.86 17.72 -8.70
CA PRO A 99 -9.20 16.54 -8.16
C PRO A 99 -7.72 16.85 -7.87
N SER A 100 -7.19 16.29 -6.78
CA SER A 100 -5.75 16.34 -6.51
C SER A 100 -4.96 15.59 -7.59
N ALA A 101 -3.65 15.87 -7.70
CA ALA A 101 -2.78 15.18 -8.66
C ALA A 101 -2.75 13.66 -8.45
N ALA A 102 -2.84 13.19 -7.20
CA ALA A 102 -3.01 11.78 -6.88
C ALA A 102 -4.33 11.21 -7.43
N ALA A 103 -5.44 11.90 -7.21
CA ALA A 103 -6.75 11.48 -7.71
C ALA A 103 -6.76 11.42 -9.25
N GLU A 104 -6.18 12.41 -9.93
CA GLU A 104 -6.02 12.41 -11.39
C GLU A 104 -5.16 11.23 -11.87
N ALA A 105 -4.04 10.93 -11.19
CA ALA A 105 -3.19 9.80 -11.53
C ALA A 105 -3.92 8.45 -11.41
N ILE A 106 -4.75 8.27 -10.37
CA ILE A 106 -5.62 7.10 -10.20
C ILE A 106 -6.58 6.98 -11.40
N VAL A 107 -7.26 8.07 -11.77
CA VAL A 107 -8.21 8.09 -12.89
C VAL A 107 -7.52 7.74 -14.21
N VAL A 108 -6.35 8.32 -14.47
CA VAL A 108 -5.57 8.09 -15.70
C VAL A 108 -5.17 6.61 -15.81
N GLU A 109 -4.63 6.02 -14.75
CA GLU A 109 -4.21 4.62 -14.78
C GLU A 109 -5.40 3.66 -14.84
N ALA A 110 -6.53 3.99 -14.18
CA ALA A 110 -7.75 3.20 -14.24
C ALA A 110 -8.39 3.16 -15.64
N ARG A 111 -8.39 4.28 -16.36
CA ARG A 111 -8.91 4.35 -17.75
C ARG A 111 -7.94 3.86 -18.81
N ARG A 112 -6.66 3.66 -18.46
CA ARG A 112 -5.65 3.21 -19.41
C ARG A 112 -5.89 1.74 -19.79
N ALA A 113 -6.11 1.51 -21.08
CA ALA A 113 -6.22 0.18 -21.65
C ALA A 113 -4.92 -0.62 -21.45
N ASP A 114 -5.02 -1.76 -20.79
CA ASP A 114 -3.96 -2.75 -20.61
C ASP A 114 -4.59 -4.15 -20.46
N ALA A 115 -3.83 -5.20 -20.76
CA ALA A 115 -4.28 -6.57 -20.58
C ALA A 115 -4.21 -7.04 -19.11
N LEU A 116 -3.35 -6.39 -18.32
CA LEU A 116 -3.22 -6.66 -16.89
C LEU A 116 -4.31 -5.92 -16.10
N PRO A 117 -4.94 -6.57 -15.09
CA PRO A 117 -5.89 -5.92 -14.20
C PRO A 117 -5.18 -4.84 -13.36
N LEU A 118 -5.93 -3.81 -12.95
CA LEU A 118 -5.46 -2.77 -12.05
C LEU A 118 -5.92 -3.02 -10.62
N PHE A 119 -4.95 -3.07 -9.71
CA PHE A 119 -5.19 -2.98 -8.27
C PHE A 119 -4.79 -1.60 -7.77
N LEU A 120 -5.67 -0.97 -7.00
CA LEU A 120 -5.37 0.21 -6.21
C LEU A 120 -5.16 -0.27 -4.77
N VAL A 121 -3.91 -0.29 -4.32
CA VAL A 121 -3.54 -0.67 -2.96
C VAL A 121 -3.54 0.59 -2.10
N CYS A 122 -4.29 0.60 -1.01
CA CYS A 122 -4.38 1.73 -0.09
C CYS A 122 -3.95 1.28 1.31
N GLY A 123 -2.81 1.79 1.76
CA GLY A 123 -2.28 1.66 3.14
C GLY A 123 -2.65 2.83 4.05
N GLY A 124 -3.28 3.88 3.50
CA GLY A 124 -3.69 5.09 4.23
C GLY A 124 -5.20 5.37 4.17
N PRO A 125 -5.63 6.60 4.50
CA PRO A 125 -7.03 7.01 4.35
C PRO A 125 -7.48 7.00 2.89
N LEU A 126 -8.79 6.84 2.66
CA LEU A 126 -9.35 6.68 1.32
C LEU A 126 -9.60 8.01 0.58
N THR A 127 -9.04 9.12 1.05
CA THR A 127 -9.27 10.49 0.54
C THR A 127 -9.01 10.62 -0.96
N ASN A 128 -7.85 10.15 -1.43
CA ASN A 128 -7.49 10.20 -2.85
C ASN A 128 -8.42 9.32 -3.70
N VAL A 129 -8.85 8.18 -3.17
CA VAL A 129 -9.80 7.27 -3.82
C VAL A 129 -11.18 7.91 -3.94
N ALA A 130 -11.65 8.54 -2.87
CA ALA A 130 -12.92 9.25 -2.84
C ALA A 130 -12.96 10.40 -3.85
N GLN A 131 -11.88 11.20 -3.93
CA GLN A 131 -11.76 12.26 -4.94
C GLN A 131 -11.74 11.69 -6.36
N ALA A 132 -11.00 10.60 -6.61
CA ALA A 132 -10.95 9.96 -7.91
C ALA A 132 -12.33 9.44 -8.36
N LEU A 133 -13.05 8.75 -7.46
CA LEU A 133 -14.40 8.22 -7.73
C LEU A 133 -15.45 9.33 -7.87
N ARG A 134 -15.35 10.41 -7.09
CA ARG A 134 -16.22 11.60 -7.27
C ARG A 134 -16.02 12.23 -8.64
N HIS A 135 -14.77 12.35 -9.09
CA HIS A 135 -14.43 12.96 -10.38
C HIS A 135 -14.75 12.05 -11.58
N ALA A 136 -14.53 10.74 -11.43
CA ALA A 136 -14.71 9.75 -12.48
C ALA A 136 -15.38 8.47 -11.93
N PRO A 137 -16.70 8.48 -11.69
CA PRO A 137 -17.41 7.34 -11.09
C PRO A 137 -17.29 6.04 -11.91
N ASP A 138 -17.07 6.14 -13.22
CA ASP A 138 -16.90 5.02 -14.13
C ASP A 138 -15.69 4.13 -13.78
N ILE A 139 -14.67 4.67 -13.09
CA ILE A 139 -13.47 3.89 -12.76
C ILE A 139 -13.75 2.80 -11.72
N ALA A 140 -14.87 2.88 -10.97
CA ALA A 140 -15.24 1.87 -9.97
C ALA A 140 -15.26 0.46 -10.56
N ALA A 141 -15.76 0.31 -11.79
CA ALA A 141 -15.85 -0.97 -12.48
C ALA A 141 -14.53 -1.40 -13.17
N THR A 142 -13.49 -0.57 -13.13
CA THR A 142 -12.23 -0.78 -13.88
C THR A 142 -11.05 -1.20 -13.01
N LEU A 143 -11.18 -1.10 -11.70
CA LEU A 143 -10.12 -1.41 -10.74
C LEU A 143 -10.64 -2.23 -9.56
N THR A 144 -9.73 -2.87 -8.85
CA THR A 144 -10.00 -3.50 -7.55
C THR A 144 -9.26 -2.74 -6.45
N LEU A 145 -9.98 -2.30 -5.43
CA LEU A 145 -9.39 -1.68 -4.24
C LEU A 145 -8.89 -2.77 -3.30
N VAL A 146 -7.63 -2.70 -2.90
CA VAL A 146 -7.04 -3.52 -1.83
C VAL A 146 -6.75 -2.57 -0.68
N TRP A 147 -7.52 -2.64 0.41
CA TRP A 147 -7.46 -1.65 1.47
C TRP A 147 -7.02 -2.25 2.79
N ILE A 148 -6.00 -1.62 3.39
CA ILE A 148 -5.56 -1.83 4.76
C ILE A 148 -6.33 -0.82 5.62
N GLY A 149 -7.34 -1.27 6.34
CA GLY A 149 -8.18 -0.35 7.10
C GLY A 149 -9.56 -0.91 7.44
N GLY A 150 -10.24 -0.20 8.32
CA GLY A 150 -11.47 -0.63 8.96
C GLY A 150 -11.29 -1.83 9.90
N THR A 151 -12.40 -2.23 10.50
CA THR A 151 -12.46 -3.26 11.54
C THR A 151 -13.60 -4.23 11.24
N VAL A 152 -13.53 -5.43 11.78
CA VAL A 152 -14.64 -6.39 11.69
C VAL A 152 -15.87 -5.87 12.45
N ASP A 153 -15.65 -5.28 13.62
CA ASP A 153 -16.67 -4.47 14.31
C ASP A 153 -16.57 -3.01 13.83
N PRO A 154 -17.53 -2.49 13.04
CA PRO A 154 -17.46 -1.14 12.49
C PRO A 154 -17.41 -0.03 13.55
N ALA A 155 -17.77 -0.32 14.81
CA ALA A 155 -17.70 0.65 15.91
C ALA A 155 -16.31 0.71 16.57
N ALA A 156 -15.44 -0.27 16.33
CA ALA A 156 -14.08 -0.30 16.89
C ALA A 156 -13.19 0.75 16.20
N PRO A 157 -12.32 1.46 16.92
CA PRO A 157 -11.46 2.50 16.33
C PRO A 157 -10.44 1.92 15.36
N GLU A 158 -10.18 2.63 14.27
CA GLU A 158 -9.23 2.24 13.24
C GLU A 158 -8.63 3.46 12.55
N TYR A 159 -7.30 3.48 12.40
CA TYR A 159 -6.55 4.67 12.02
C TYR A 159 -6.94 5.22 10.64
N ASN A 160 -6.90 4.38 9.60
CA ASN A 160 -7.09 4.83 8.22
C ASN A 160 -8.53 5.29 7.96
N ARG A 161 -9.51 4.54 8.47
CA ARG A 161 -10.93 4.92 8.43
C ARG A 161 -11.17 6.20 9.21
N ASP A 162 -10.66 6.30 10.44
CA ASP A 162 -10.98 7.42 11.33
C ASP A 162 -10.22 8.70 10.97
N THR A 163 -9.17 8.60 10.14
CA THR A 163 -8.48 9.74 9.53
C THR A 163 -9.35 10.46 8.49
N ASP A 164 -10.19 9.71 7.76
CA ASP A 164 -11.14 10.27 6.81
C ASP A 164 -12.41 9.39 6.69
N PRO A 165 -13.34 9.50 7.66
CA PRO A 165 -14.52 8.64 7.71
C PRO A 165 -15.47 8.90 6.55
N ASP A 166 -15.58 10.15 6.09
CA ASP A 166 -16.45 10.53 4.96
C ASP A 166 -15.93 9.91 3.66
N ALA A 167 -14.60 9.91 3.43
CA ALA A 167 -14.02 9.19 2.31
C ALA A 167 -14.28 7.69 2.40
N ALA A 168 -14.10 7.09 3.58
CA ALA A 168 -14.31 5.66 3.77
C ALA A 168 -15.76 5.25 3.50
N GLU A 169 -16.73 5.99 4.03
CA GLU A 169 -18.15 5.76 3.78
C GLU A 169 -18.48 5.91 2.29
N PHE A 170 -18.01 7.00 1.65
CA PHE A 170 -18.24 7.26 0.25
C PHE A 170 -17.69 6.14 -0.65
N VAL A 171 -16.42 5.75 -0.46
CA VAL A 171 -15.74 4.74 -1.28
C VAL A 171 -16.36 3.36 -1.09
N LEU A 172 -16.61 2.94 0.15
CA LEU A 172 -17.19 1.62 0.44
C LEU A 172 -18.64 1.52 -0.02
N GLY A 173 -19.35 2.64 -0.10
CA GLY A 173 -20.71 2.77 -0.65
C GLY A 173 -20.82 2.55 -2.16
N HIS A 174 -19.71 2.58 -2.92
CA HIS A 174 -19.74 2.29 -4.35
C HIS A 174 -19.97 0.80 -4.62
N ALA A 175 -21.19 0.47 -5.07
CA ALA A 175 -21.60 -0.90 -5.32
C ALA A 175 -20.79 -1.59 -6.44
N GLU A 176 -20.30 -0.86 -7.44
CA GLU A 176 -19.54 -1.42 -8.57
C GLU A 176 -18.03 -1.54 -8.32
N LEU A 177 -17.52 -0.90 -7.27
CA LEU A 177 -16.11 -1.02 -6.89
C LEU A 177 -15.89 -2.40 -6.28
N SER A 178 -14.89 -3.18 -6.69
CA SER A 178 -14.47 -4.39 -5.97
C SER A 178 -13.54 -4.02 -4.80
N VAL A 179 -13.72 -4.60 -3.62
CA VAL A 179 -12.93 -4.26 -2.42
C VAL A 179 -12.44 -5.51 -1.71
N LEU A 180 -11.12 -5.59 -1.52
CA LEU A 180 -10.40 -6.60 -0.77
C LEU A 180 -9.82 -5.94 0.48
N GLN A 181 -10.46 -6.17 1.62
CA GLN A 181 -10.15 -5.47 2.87
C GLN A 181 -9.32 -6.34 3.81
N PHE A 182 -8.23 -5.79 4.32
CA PHE A 182 -7.51 -6.29 5.48
C PHE A 182 -7.89 -5.39 6.67
N PRO A 183 -8.78 -5.84 7.57
CA PRO A 183 -9.16 -5.07 8.74
C PRO A 183 -8.06 -5.11 9.82
N ALA A 184 -8.17 -4.25 10.83
CA ALA A 184 -7.19 -4.13 11.93
C ALA A 184 -6.89 -5.44 12.63
N GLU A 185 -7.89 -6.29 12.82
CA GLU A 185 -7.75 -7.62 13.43
C GLU A 185 -6.86 -8.57 12.61
N THR A 186 -6.67 -8.27 11.33
CA THR A 186 -5.91 -9.06 10.37
C THR A 186 -4.58 -8.42 10.04
N TYR A 187 -4.54 -7.13 9.66
CA TYR A 187 -3.28 -6.50 9.28
C TYR A 187 -2.29 -6.43 10.45
N ARG A 188 -2.77 -6.29 11.69
CA ARG A 188 -1.91 -6.32 12.89
C ARG A 188 -1.23 -7.66 13.14
N ARG A 189 -1.66 -8.73 12.46
CA ARG A 189 -0.98 -10.04 12.49
C ARG A 189 0.33 -10.03 11.71
N CYS A 190 0.60 -9.02 10.90
CA CYS A 190 1.94 -8.75 10.38
C CYS A 190 2.89 -8.20 11.47
N THR A 191 2.78 -8.67 12.71
CA THR A 191 3.63 -8.23 13.81
C THR A 191 5.05 -8.78 13.67
N TYR A 192 6.03 -7.91 13.87
CA TYR A 192 7.45 -8.20 13.82
C TYR A 192 8.07 -7.82 15.15
N SER A 193 9.00 -8.60 15.71
CA SER A 193 9.72 -8.11 16.89
C SER A 193 10.65 -6.95 16.50
N VAL A 194 10.89 -6.02 17.42
CA VAL A 194 11.80 -4.89 17.16
C VAL A 194 13.22 -5.39 16.90
N ALA A 195 13.66 -6.43 17.63
CA ALA A 195 14.95 -7.08 17.43
C ALA A 195 15.09 -7.68 16.02
N GLU A 196 14.04 -8.33 15.50
CA GLU A 196 14.06 -8.83 14.14
C GLU A 196 14.03 -7.68 13.13
N LEU A 197 13.30 -6.57 13.37
CA LEU A 197 13.33 -5.41 12.46
C LEU A 197 14.74 -4.82 12.37
N GLU A 198 15.39 -4.58 13.51
CA GLU A 198 16.75 -4.05 13.54
C GLU A 198 17.72 -4.99 12.81
N HIS A 199 17.65 -6.30 13.09
CA HIS A 199 18.57 -7.28 12.53
C HIS A 199 18.29 -7.57 11.06
N ASP A 200 17.05 -7.92 10.70
CA ASP A 200 16.69 -8.39 9.38
C ASP A 200 16.45 -7.25 8.40
N LEU A 201 15.62 -6.26 8.74
CA LEU A 201 15.32 -5.13 7.88
C LEU A 201 16.52 -4.18 7.84
N GLY A 202 16.99 -3.72 9.01
CA GLY A 202 18.16 -2.84 9.12
C GLY A 202 19.43 -3.45 8.56
N GLY A 203 19.59 -4.78 8.64
CA GLY A 203 20.72 -5.52 8.09
C GLY A 203 20.65 -5.84 6.59
N SER A 204 19.59 -5.46 5.87
CA SER A 204 19.39 -5.83 4.45
C SER A 204 20.00 -4.86 3.43
N GLY A 205 21.16 -4.28 3.74
CA GLY A 205 21.86 -3.32 2.88
C GLY A 205 21.39 -1.86 3.06
N PRO A 206 21.85 -0.91 2.23
CA PRO A 206 21.54 0.51 2.37
C PRO A 206 20.04 0.83 2.34
N LEU A 207 19.26 0.14 1.49
CA LEU A 207 17.81 0.30 1.46
C LEU A 207 17.17 -0.13 2.78
N GLY A 208 17.58 -1.29 3.32
CA GLY A 208 17.09 -1.80 4.60
C GLY A 208 17.47 -0.90 5.78
N ALA A 209 18.71 -0.40 5.80
CA ALA A 209 19.18 0.54 6.81
C ALA A 209 18.42 1.88 6.76
N TRP A 210 18.13 2.40 5.56
CA TRP A 210 17.32 3.61 5.39
C TRP A 210 15.88 3.41 5.87
N LEU A 211 15.28 2.25 5.58
CA LEU A 211 13.94 1.89 6.10
C LEU A 211 13.94 1.82 7.63
N TRP A 212 14.93 1.13 8.22
CA TRP A 212 15.07 1.03 9.68
C TRP A 212 15.20 2.39 10.36
N GLU A 213 15.95 3.33 9.76
CA GLU A 213 16.09 4.69 10.29
C GLU A 213 14.75 5.42 10.40
N ARG A 214 13.75 5.11 9.54
CA ARG A 214 12.41 5.69 9.65
C ARG A 214 11.69 5.24 10.93
N PHE A 215 11.86 3.99 11.36
CA PHE A 215 11.33 3.50 12.64
C PHE A 215 12.04 4.17 13.82
N VAL A 216 13.37 4.27 13.77
CA VAL A 216 14.17 4.88 14.85
C VAL A 216 13.90 6.38 15.01
N ALA A 217 13.68 7.09 13.91
CA ALA A 217 13.44 8.53 13.90
C ALA A 217 11.96 8.90 14.08
N LEU A 218 11.04 7.93 14.11
CA LEU A 218 9.62 8.20 14.26
C LEU A 218 9.36 8.85 15.62
N PRO A 219 8.71 10.02 15.69
CA PRO A 219 8.32 10.60 16.95
C PRO A 219 7.13 9.83 17.51
N ILE A 220 7.37 8.84 18.37
CA ILE A 220 6.30 8.20 19.13
C ILE A 220 5.81 9.17 20.21
N PRO A 221 4.52 9.55 20.22
CA PRO A 221 3.94 10.35 21.29
C PRO A 221 4.11 9.70 22.67
N ASP A 222 4.36 10.51 23.71
CA ASP A 222 4.62 10.05 25.08
C ASP A 222 3.51 9.15 25.68
N PHE A 223 2.28 9.21 25.13
CA PHE A 223 1.15 8.40 25.57
C PHE A 223 1.09 7.00 24.93
N ILE A 224 1.97 6.70 23.96
CA ILE A 224 2.06 5.40 23.32
C ILE A 224 3.22 4.62 23.96
N GLU A 225 2.87 3.53 24.65
CA GLU A 225 3.85 2.55 25.11
C GLU A 225 4.05 1.49 24.03
N LEU A 226 5.24 1.45 23.45
CA LEU A 226 5.63 0.39 22.52
C LEU A 226 5.96 -0.88 23.29
N ALA A 227 5.34 -1.99 22.89
CA ALA A 227 5.86 -3.30 23.23
C ALA A 227 7.12 -3.62 22.38
N ASP A 228 7.77 -4.75 22.63
CA ASP A 228 8.94 -5.21 21.87
C ASP A 228 8.56 -5.79 20.48
N ASN A 229 7.52 -5.23 19.85
CA ASN A 229 7.06 -5.57 18.52
C ASN A 229 6.48 -4.35 17.79
N TRP A 230 6.50 -4.40 16.46
CA TRP A 230 5.92 -3.43 15.55
C TRP A 230 5.15 -4.15 14.44
N PRO A 231 3.85 -3.86 14.24
CA PRO A 231 3.10 -4.38 13.10
C PRO A 231 3.52 -3.75 11.78
N LEU A 232 3.86 -4.59 10.79
CA LEU A 232 4.00 -4.18 9.39
C LEU A 232 2.64 -4.30 8.66
N GLY A 233 1.67 -3.53 9.14
CA GLY A 233 0.26 -3.60 8.75
C GLY A 233 -0.01 -3.43 7.26
N ASP A 234 0.82 -2.70 6.53
CA ASP A 234 0.59 -2.47 5.09
C ASP A 234 1.06 -3.60 4.17
N SER A 235 1.85 -4.51 4.71
CA SER A 235 2.46 -5.62 3.95
C SER A 235 1.49 -6.69 3.41
N PRO A 236 0.32 -7.01 4.00
CA PRO A 236 -0.59 -8.06 3.51
C PRO A 236 -1.05 -7.89 2.06
N SER A 237 -1.13 -6.65 1.57
CA SER A 237 -1.58 -6.31 0.21
C SER A 237 -0.76 -6.99 -0.90
N VAL A 238 0.50 -7.36 -0.62
CA VAL A 238 1.35 -8.12 -1.54
C VAL A 238 0.88 -9.56 -1.77
N LEU A 239 0.06 -10.14 -0.87
CA LEU A 239 -0.57 -11.44 -1.07
C LEU A 239 -1.52 -11.44 -2.28
N ILE A 240 -2.14 -10.30 -2.55
CA ILE A 240 -3.08 -10.12 -3.67
C ILE A 240 -2.34 -9.84 -4.97
N THR A 241 -1.35 -8.95 -4.91
CA THR A 241 -0.71 -8.41 -6.12
C THR A 241 0.44 -9.27 -6.61
N ALA A 242 1.34 -9.67 -5.70
CA ALA A 242 2.62 -10.27 -6.04
C ALA A 242 2.71 -11.77 -5.74
N LEU A 243 2.08 -12.21 -4.65
CA LEU A 243 2.22 -13.55 -4.09
C LEU A 243 0.93 -14.34 -4.33
N SER A 244 0.42 -14.98 -3.28
CA SER A 244 -0.83 -15.72 -3.32
C SER A 244 -1.46 -15.70 -1.93
N ASP A 245 -2.77 -15.54 -1.89
CA ASP A 245 -3.60 -15.60 -0.69
C ASP A 245 -4.24 -16.99 -0.48
N LEU A 246 -3.77 -18.03 -1.19
CA LEU A 246 -4.31 -19.40 -1.07
C LEU A 246 -4.10 -20.03 0.31
N SER A 247 -3.12 -19.55 1.07
CA SER A 247 -2.87 -19.93 2.47
C SER A 247 -3.48 -18.96 3.48
N SER A 248 -4.25 -17.96 3.00
CA SER A 248 -4.98 -16.99 3.83
C SER A 248 -6.44 -17.41 4.02
N ALA A 249 -7.13 -16.78 4.97
CA ALA A 249 -8.55 -17.00 5.19
C ALA A 249 -9.32 -15.67 5.05
N TYR A 250 -10.47 -15.70 4.41
CA TYR A 250 -11.32 -14.54 4.21
C TYR A 250 -12.80 -14.93 4.19
N ASP A 251 -13.66 -13.96 4.45
CA ASP A 251 -15.07 -14.03 4.11
C ASP A 251 -15.30 -13.30 2.79
N GLU A 252 -16.09 -13.91 1.90
CA GLU A 252 -16.36 -13.39 0.55
C GLU A 252 -17.85 -13.21 0.33
N ALA A 253 -18.24 -12.02 -0.14
CA ALA A 253 -19.48 -11.80 -0.84
C ALA A 253 -19.17 -11.70 -2.34
N PRO A 254 -19.53 -12.72 -3.15
CA PRO A 254 -19.18 -12.74 -4.56
C PRO A 254 -19.94 -11.65 -5.33
N ALA A 255 -19.40 -11.28 -6.49
CA ALA A 255 -20.07 -10.33 -7.38
C ALA A 255 -21.44 -10.87 -7.85
N VAL A 256 -22.44 -9.99 -7.82
CA VAL A 256 -23.81 -10.22 -8.32
C VAL A 256 -24.22 -9.03 -9.20
N PRO A 257 -25.27 -9.13 -10.04
CA PRO A 257 -25.70 -8.00 -10.86
C PRO A 257 -25.94 -6.74 -10.02
N GLY A 258 -25.20 -5.67 -10.33
CA GLY A 258 -25.26 -4.37 -9.62
C GLY A 258 -24.47 -4.29 -8.31
N ARG A 259 -23.70 -5.32 -7.93
CA ARG A 259 -22.81 -5.29 -6.76
C ARG A 259 -21.55 -6.12 -7.01
N ALA A 260 -20.40 -5.47 -7.01
CA ALA A 260 -19.08 -6.08 -7.14
C ALA A 260 -18.68 -6.88 -5.90
N GLU A 261 -17.58 -7.62 -6.03
CA GLU A 261 -17.10 -8.49 -4.96
C GLU A 261 -16.62 -7.70 -3.74
N ARG A 262 -16.78 -8.33 -2.58
CA ARG A 262 -16.25 -7.87 -1.30
C ARG A 262 -15.55 -9.04 -0.62
N ARG A 263 -14.29 -8.87 -0.25
CA ARG A 263 -13.58 -9.79 0.64
C ARG A 263 -13.12 -9.08 1.89
N VAL A 264 -13.26 -9.74 3.03
CA VAL A 264 -12.68 -9.30 4.31
C VAL A 264 -11.77 -10.41 4.81
N TYR A 265 -10.47 -10.14 4.84
CA TYR A 265 -9.48 -11.11 5.29
C TYR A 265 -9.59 -11.30 6.80
N ARG A 266 -9.60 -12.56 7.23
CA ARG A 266 -9.61 -12.99 8.63
C ARG A 266 -8.27 -13.54 9.09
N ASP A 267 -7.42 -13.95 8.16
CA ASP A 267 -6.08 -14.46 8.44
C ASP A 267 -5.16 -14.30 7.23
N ILE A 268 -3.85 -14.29 7.46
CA ILE A 268 -2.83 -14.03 6.44
C ILE A 268 -1.63 -14.96 6.59
N ASP A 269 -1.00 -15.32 5.47
CA ASP A 269 0.27 -16.04 5.48
C ASP A 269 1.45 -15.09 5.73
N PHE A 270 1.63 -14.74 7.00
CA PHE A 270 2.70 -13.85 7.46
C PHE A 270 4.10 -14.36 7.07
N ARG A 271 4.33 -15.68 7.14
CA ARG A 271 5.64 -16.27 6.82
C ARG A 271 5.98 -16.11 5.34
N LEU A 272 5.00 -16.22 4.45
CA LEU A 272 5.18 -15.97 3.02
C LEU A 272 5.51 -14.50 2.76
N ILE A 273 4.77 -13.57 3.37
CA ILE A 273 4.99 -12.12 3.23
C ILE A 273 6.43 -11.75 3.62
N VAL A 274 6.81 -12.01 4.88
CA VAL A 274 8.11 -11.61 5.43
C VAL A 274 9.26 -12.32 4.74
N GLY A 275 9.13 -13.63 4.53
CA GLY A 275 10.20 -14.43 3.95
C GLY A 275 10.56 -13.95 2.54
N ASP A 276 9.55 -13.61 1.75
CA ASP A 276 9.73 -13.05 0.41
C ASP A 276 10.26 -11.61 0.45
N MET A 277 9.73 -10.76 1.32
CA MET A 277 10.19 -9.37 1.52
C MET A 277 11.70 -9.30 1.83
N LEU A 278 12.14 -10.00 2.88
CA LEU A 278 13.54 -10.00 3.31
C LEU A 278 14.45 -10.62 2.25
N ALA A 279 14.01 -11.70 1.59
CA ALA A 279 14.77 -12.30 0.51
C ALA A 279 14.95 -11.32 -0.66
N LYS A 280 13.90 -10.56 -1.01
CA LYS A 280 13.93 -9.54 -2.07
C LYS A 280 14.85 -8.38 -1.72
N LEU A 281 14.78 -7.83 -0.50
CA LEU A 281 15.70 -6.76 -0.05
C LEU A 281 17.16 -7.22 -0.14
N ARG A 282 17.48 -8.40 0.40
CA ARG A 282 18.84 -8.96 0.35
C ARG A 282 19.29 -9.29 -1.08
N LEU A 283 18.38 -9.73 -1.96
CA LEU A 283 18.68 -9.99 -3.37
C LEU A 283 18.92 -8.70 -4.15
N HIS A 284 18.17 -7.64 -3.84
CA HIS A 284 18.35 -6.32 -4.42
C HIS A 284 19.78 -5.82 -4.13
N GLU A 285 20.19 -5.89 -2.86
CA GLU A 285 21.53 -5.49 -2.45
C GLU A 285 22.63 -6.32 -3.13
N ARG A 286 22.50 -7.66 -3.14
CA ARG A 286 23.49 -8.54 -3.79
C ARG A 286 23.64 -8.30 -5.29
N ARG A 287 22.57 -7.89 -5.98
CA ARG A 287 22.59 -7.65 -7.43
C ARG A 287 23.17 -6.26 -7.76
N GLY A 288 23.14 -5.33 -6.81
CA GLY A 288 23.58 -3.96 -6.97
C GLY A 288 22.64 -3.10 -7.83
N PRO A 289 22.82 -1.76 -7.82
CA PRO A 289 22.06 -0.84 -8.65
C PRO A 289 22.27 -1.13 -10.14
N GLY A 290 21.19 -1.36 -10.90
CA GLY A 290 21.26 -1.47 -12.36
C GLY A 290 21.65 -2.84 -12.94
N ALA A 291 21.67 -3.93 -12.14
CA ALA A 291 21.77 -5.28 -12.72
C ALA A 291 20.55 -5.55 -13.59
N ARG A 292 20.74 -5.46 -14.91
CA ARG A 292 19.75 -5.84 -15.92
C ARG A 292 19.16 -7.20 -15.56
N ARG A 293 17.85 -7.28 -15.38
CA ARG A 293 17.13 -8.55 -15.46
C ARG A 293 17.40 -9.08 -16.86
N LEU A 294 18.22 -10.13 -16.96
CA LEU A 294 18.30 -10.91 -18.18
C LEU A 294 16.91 -11.53 -18.36
N VAL A 295 16.17 -10.98 -19.33
CA VAL A 295 14.89 -11.49 -19.82
C VAL A 295 15.10 -12.88 -20.41
#